data_AF-A0A1J1JIJ8-F1
#
_entry.id   AF-A0A1J1JIJ8-F1
#
_cell.length_a   1.000
_cell.length_b   1.000
_cell.length_c   1.000
_cell.angle_alpha   90.00
_cell.angle_beta   90.00
_cell.angle_gamma   90.00
#
_symmetry.space_group_name_H-M   'P 1'
#
loop_
_entity.id
_entity.type
_entity.pdbx_description
1 polymer ?
#
loop_
_entity_poly.entity_id
_entity_poly.type
_entity_poly.pdbx_seq_one_letter_code
_entity_poly.pdbx_strand_id
1 'polypeptide(L)' 'MVELRSGSDALKPLQNKMKEYQENGAKLCWLIDLKNKQVEIYRPDQEVEIQENPTTLSGEIFYPDLSRI' A
#
# COMPACT_ATOMS: atom_id res chain seq x y z
N MET A 1 2.79 -5.89 1.66
CA MET A 1 4.03 -5.27 2.18
C MET A 1 3.68 -3.95 2.84
N VAL A 2 4.50 -3.50 3.79
CA VAL A 2 4.26 -2.25 4.53
C VAL A 2 5.54 -1.44 4.52
N GLU A 3 5.44 -0.17 4.12
CA GLU A 3 6.50 0.81 4.18
C GLU A 3 6.05 1.99 5.06
N LEU A 4 6.97 2.48 5.89
CA LEU A 4 6.72 3.60 6.80
C LEU A 4 7.59 4.77 6.37
N ARG A 5 6.98 5.92 6.10
CA ARG A 5 7.73 7.15 5.88
C ARG A 5 8.26 7.68 7.21
N SER A 6 9.58 7.67 7.39
CA SER A 6 10.19 8.34 8.54
C SER A 6 10.12 9.87 8.39
N GLY A 7 10.30 10.60 9.49
CA GLY A 7 10.19 12.06 9.47
C GLY A 7 11.17 12.77 8.52
N SER A 8 12.32 12.16 8.23
CA SER A 8 13.34 12.67 7.30
C SER A 8 13.12 12.24 5.85
N ASP A 9 12.28 11.24 5.60
CA ASP A 9 12.15 10.68 4.25
C ASP A 9 11.35 11.60 3.33
N ALA A 10 11.84 11.71 2.09
CA ALA A 10 11.08 12.28 1.01
C ALA A 10 9.98 11.31 0.57
N LEU A 11 8.78 11.84 0.30
CA LEU A 11 7.63 11.01 -0.09
C LEU A 11 7.83 10.35 -1.46
N LYS A 12 8.36 11.11 -2.44
CA LYS A 12 8.41 10.68 -3.83
C LYS A 12 9.26 9.41 -4.06
N PRO A 13 10.46 9.26 -3.47
CA PRO A 13 11.22 8.02 -3.56
C PRO A 13 10.46 6.80 -3.02
N LEU A 14 9.73 6.95 -1.91
CA LEU A 14 8.92 5.88 -1.35
C LEU A 14 7.77 5.50 -2.30
N GLN A 15 7.05 6.48 -2.84
CA GLN A 15 6.01 6.21 -3.85
C GLN A 15 6.55 5.46 -5.08
N ASN A 16 7.75 5.81 -5.56
CA ASN A 16 8.37 5.11 -6.68
C ASN A 16 8.67 3.64 -6.33
N LYS A 17 9.17 3.39 -5.12
CA LYS A 17 9.41 2.04 -4.60
C LYS A 17 8.12 1.21 -4.49
N MET A 18 7.04 1.83 -4.02
CA MET A 18 5.72 1.19 -3.94
C MET A 18 5.18 0.79 -5.31
N LYS A 19 5.38 1.63 -6.33
CA LYS A 19 5.03 1.31 -7.72
C LYS A 19 5.85 0.15 -8.26
N GLU A 20 7.16 0.13 -8.03
CA GLU A 20 8.02 -1.00 -8.41
C GLU A 20 7.51 -2.32 -7.79
N TYR A 21 7.06 -2.28 -6.54
CA TYR A 21 6.47 -3.45 -5.89
C TYR A 21 5.14 -3.88 -6.50
N GLN A 22 4.27 -2.93 -6.85
CA GLN A 22 3.02 -3.19 -7.55
C GLN A 22 3.29 -3.84 -8.93
N GLU A 23 4.24 -3.30 -9.69
CA GLU A 23 4.67 -3.79 -11.01
C GLU A 23 5.29 -5.20 -10.93
N ASN A 24 6.01 -5.50 -9.84
CA ASN A 24 6.56 -6.83 -9.57
C ASN A 24 5.52 -7.84 -9.03
N GLY A 25 4.23 -7.49 -9.04
CA GLY A 25 3.14 -8.40 -8.74
C GLY A 25 2.72 -8.46 -7.27
N ALA A 26 3.16 -7.51 -6.44
CA ALA A 26 2.69 -7.44 -5.06
C ALA A 26 1.18 -7.18 -5.02
N LYS A 27 0.45 -8.00 -4.23
CA LYS A 27 -1.01 -7.99 -4.20
C LYS A 27 -1.62 -6.88 -3.34
N LEU A 28 -0.89 -6.45 -2.30
CA LEU A 28 -1.30 -5.36 -1.44
C LEU A 28 -0.06 -4.74 -0.79
N CYS A 29 0.10 -3.43 -0.96
CA CYS A 29 1.17 -2.66 -0.34
C CYS A 29 0.62 -1.38 0.31
N TRP A 30 1.11 -1.05 1.50
CA TRP A 30 0.77 0.19 2.21
C TRP A 30 1.99 1.08 2.38
N LEU A 31 1.83 2.38 2.11
CA LEU A 31 2.79 3.41 2.48
C LEU A 31 2.14 4.29 3.54
N ILE A 32 2.65 4.21 4.76
CA ILE A 32 2.16 4.97 5.90
C ILE A 32 2.95 6.27 6.01
N ASP A 33 2.31 7.39 5.70
CA ASP A 33 2.85 8.73 5.85
C ASP A 33 2.42 9.34 7.19
N LEU A 34 3.23 9.14 8.22
CA LEU A 34 2.96 9.70 9.56
C LEU A 34 2.98 11.23 9.59
N LYS A 35 3.71 11.88 8.67
CA LYS A 35 3.86 13.35 8.64
C LYS A 35 2.56 13.99 8.16
N ASN A 36 1.98 13.43 7.10
CA ASN A 36 0.72 13.90 6.54
C ASN A 36 -0.50 13.19 7.16
N LYS A 37 -0.27 12.17 8.01
CA LYS A 37 -1.29 11.29 8.58
C LYS A 37 -2.13 10.65 7.49
N GLN A 38 -1.47 10.04 6.52
CA GLN A 38 -2.11 9.44 5.36
C GLN A 38 -1.59 8.02 5.16
N VAL A 39 -2.42 7.15 4.60
CA VAL A 39 -1.98 5.84 4.11
C VAL A 39 -2.33 5.74 2.64
N GLU A 40 -1.33 5.46 1.82
CA GLU A 40 -1.51 5.11 0.41
C GLU A 40 -1.57 3.58 0.28
N ILE A 41 -2.55 3.08 -0.46
CA ILE A 41 -2.81 1.66 -0.66
C ILE A 41 -2.65 1.33 -2.14
N TYR A 42 -1.72 0.41 -2.41
CA TYR A 42 -1.34 -0.02 -3.75
C TYR A 42 -1.83 -1.45 -3.96
N ARG A 43 -2.58 -1.66 -5.05
CA ARG A 43 -3.12 -2.96 -5.48
C ARG A 43 -2.87 -3.16 -6.98
N PRO A 44 -2.70 -4.39 -7.47
CA PRO A 44 -2.54 -4.65 -8.90
C PRO A 44 -3.66 -4.02 -9.72
N ASP A 45 -3.30 -3.41 -10.85
CA ASP A 45 -4.23 -2.88 -11.86
C ASP A 45 -5.27 -1.87 -11.32
N GLN A 46 -4.96 -1.20 -10.21
CA GLN A 46 -5.81 -0.21 -9.58
C GLN A 46 -5.05 1.09 -9.32
N GLU A 47 -5.79 2.20 -9.32
CA GLU A 47 -5.28 3.48 -8.86
C GLU A 47 -4.92 3.41 -7.38
N VAL A 48 -3.94 4.23 -6.97
CA VAL A 48 -3.54 4.33 -5.57
C VAL A 48 -4.70 4.89 -4.77
N GLU A 49 -5.20 4.10 -3.83
CA GLU A 49 -6.20 4.55 -2.87
C GLU A 49 -5.49 5.33 -1.75
N ILE A 50 -6.10 6.44 -1.34
CA ILE A 50 -5.59 7.29 -0.28
C ILE A 50 -6.59 7.31 0.86
N GLN A 51 -6.14 6.94 2.06
CA GLN A 51 -6.92 7.08 3.29
C GLN A 51 -6.32 8.17 4.16
N GLU A 52 -7.16 9.16 4.49
CA GLU A 52 -6.80 10.29 5.36
C GLU A 52 -7.02 9.94 6.82
N ASN A 53 -5.95 10.06 7.62
CA ASN A 53 -5.88 9.82 9.05
C ASN A 53 -6.61 8.54 9.53
N PRO A 54 -6.35 7.37 8.91
CA PRO A 54 -7.02 6.13 9.31
C PRO A 54 -6.54 5.70 10.70
N THR A 55 -7.47 5.22 11.52
CA THR A 55 -7.17 4.64 12.84
C THR A 55 -6.96 3.12 12.78
N THR A 56 -7.35 2.49 11.67
CA THR A 56 -7.20 1.05 11.44
C THR A 56 -6.89 0.82 9.96
N LEU A 57 -6.14 -0.25 9.66
CA LEU A 57 -5.89 -0.73 8.31
C LEU A 57 -6.37 -2.18 8.23
N SER A 58 -7.25 -2.48 7.27
CA SER A 58 -7.72 -3.84 7.01
C SER A 58 -6.85 -4.50 5.95
N GLY A 59 -6.21 -5.61 6.30
CA GLY A 59 -5.58 -6.50 5.33
C GLY A 59 -6.65 -7.24 4.52
N GLU A 60 -6.58 -7.15 3.20
CA GLU A 60 -7.39 -8.01 2.35
C GLU A 60 -6.87 -9.44 2.44
N ILE A 61 -7.75 -10.38 2.78
CA ILE A 61 -7.41 -11.80 2.74
C ILE A 61 -7.51 -12.24 1.28
N PHE A 62 -6.36 -12.41 0.64
CA PHE A 62 -6.30 -13.08 -0.66
C PHE A 62 -6.52 -14.58 -0.44
N TYR A 63 -7.71 -15.07 -0.78
CA TYR A 63 -7.97 -16.50 -0.89
C TYR A 63 -7.63 -16.93 -2.33
N PRO A 64 -6.50 -17.61 -2.58
CA PRO A 64 -6.28 -18.26 -3.86
C PRO A 64 -7.28 -19.41 -3.99
N ASP A 65 -8.31 -19.21 -4.82
CA ASP A 65 -9.24 -20.22 -5.34
C ASP A 65 -9.84 -21.26 -4.37
N LEU A 66 -11.07 -21.01 -3.91
CA LEU A 66 -12.03 -22.07 -3.54
C LEU A 66 -13.13 -22.24 -4.59
N SER A 67 -12.87 -21.89 -5.86
CA SER A 67 -13.86 -21.96 -6.95
C SER A 67 -13.85 -23.28 -7.74
N ARG A 68 -13.16 -24.33 -7.25
CA ARG A 68 -13.16 -25.67 -7.85
C ARG A 68 -13.44 -26.76 -6.83
N ILE A 69 -14.72 -27.00 -6.57
CA ILE A 69 -15.26 -28.28 -6.08
C ILE A 69 -16.56 -28.57 -6.81
#